data_AF-A0A2K5ATB3-F1
#
_entry.id   AF-A0A2K5ATB3-F1
#
_cell.length_a   1.000
_cell.length_b   1.000
_cell.length_c   1.000
_cell.angle_alpha   90.00
_cell.angle_beta   90.00
_cell.angle_gamma   90.00
#
_symmetry.space_group_name_H-M   'P 1'
#
loop_
_entity.id
_entity.type
_entity.pdbx_description
1 polymer ?
#
loop_
_entity_poly.entity_id
_entity_poly.type
_entity_poly.pdbx_seq_one_letter_code
_entity_poly.pdbx_strand_id
1 'polypeptide(L)'
;MSKAKMLLLFLDLTWGQSYIHGKAMYKDKVYAINIQYGRKEFMLPEELLYHNANEVIIHLYTDSGKKITATYNVKVSNHDMIEVYDEDLTDAIAKELPVEMLIEFL
;
A
#
# COMPACT_ATOMS: atom_id res chain seq x y z
N MET A 1 0.41 -26.77 3.06
CA MET A 1 -0.06 -25.46 2.56
C MET A 1 0.63 -24.38 3.39
N SER A 2 1.49 -23.58 2.76
CA SER A 2 2.08 -22.40 3.41
C SER A 2 0.94 -21.44 3.79
N LYS A 3 0.92 -20.91 5.02
CA LYS A 3 -0.02 -19.84 5.38
C LYS A 3 0.36 -18.60 4.57
N ALA A 4 -0.59 -18.02 3.84
CA ALA A 4 -0.40 -16.72 3.21
C ALA A 4 0.08 -15.72 4.27
N LYS A 5 1.19 -15.04 3.98
CA LYS A 5 1.70 -14.00 4.88
C LYS A 5 0.95 -12.72 4.55
N MET A 6 0.38 -12.12 5.59
CA MET A 6 -0.43 -10.92 5.46
C MET A 6 0.07 -9.84 6.41
N LEU A 7 0.00 -8.58 5.97
CA LEU A 7 0.21 -7.39 6.78
C LEU A 7 -1.02 -6.51 6.70
N LEU A 8 -1.51 -6.06 7.87
CA LEU A 8 -2.58 -5.08 7.97
C LEU A 8 -1.97 -3.74 8.41
N LEU A 9 -2.17 -2.71 7.61
CA LEU A 9 -1.74 -1.34 7.86
C LEU A 9 -2.98 -0.46 8.06
N PHE A 10 -2.93 0.41 9.06
CA PHE A 10 -3.92 1.49 9.22
C PHE A 10 -3.38 2.76 8.58
N LEU A 11 -4.22 3.46 7.84
CA LEU A 11 -3.81 4.57 6.99
C LEU A 11 -4.39 5.87 7.51
N ASP A 12 -3.55 6.89 7.58
CA ASP A 12 -3.92 8.29 7.77
C ASP A 12 -3.39 9.06 6.56
N LEU A 13 -4.27 9.26 5.58
CA LEU A 13 -3.92 9.81 4.27
C LEU A 13 -4.52 11.19 4.07
N THR A 14 -3.80 11.99 3.28
CA THR A 14 -4.26 13.28 2.81
C THR A 14 -3.88 13.49 1.35
N TRP A 15 -4.56 14.45 0.75
CA TRP A 15 -4.30 14.87 -0.60
C TRP A 15 -3.17 15.90 -0.65
N GLY A 16 -2.14 15.61 -1.45
CA GLY A 16 -1.16 16.58 -1.92
C GLY A 16 -1.57 17.23 -3.25
N GLN A 17 -0.67 18.03 -3.83
CA GLN A 17 -0.86 18.56 -5.18
C GLN A 17 -0.59 17.45 -6.21
N SER A 18 -1.66 16.76 -6.62
CA SER A 18 -1.68 15.67 -7.63
C SER A 18 -1.17 14.29 -7.17
N TYR A 19 -1.10 14.06 -5.85
CA TYR A 19 -0.77 12.76 -5.28
C TYR A 19 -1.42 12.59 -3.90
N ILE A 20 -1.42 11.37 -3.37
CA ILE A 20 -1.90 11.05 -2.03
C ILE A 20 -0.71 10.67 -1.17
N HIS A 21 -0.63 11.18 0.05
CA HIS A 21 0.44 10.84 0.98
C HIS A 21 -0.05 10.80 2.41
N GLY A 22 0.76 10.26 3.31
CA GLY A 22 0.41 10.25 4.72
C GLY A 22 1.23 9.25 5.50
N LYS A 23 0.56 8.56 6.42
CA LYS A 23 1.16 7.59 7.32
C LYS A 23 0.48 6.24 7.18
N ALA A 24 1.28 5.19 7.23
CA ALA A 24 0.84 3.81 7.39
C ALA A 24 1.35 3.29 8.75
N MET A 25 0.43 2.83 9.58
CA MET A 25 0.71 2.36 10.93
C MET A 25 0.68 0.83 10.95
N TYR A 26 1.73 0.24 11.51
CA TYR A 26 1.84 -1.21 11.69
C TYR A 26 2.44 -1.50 13.06
N LYS A 27 1.69 -2.19 13.92
CA LYS A 27 2.08 -2.45 15.32
C LYS A 27 2.43 -1.13 16.02
N ASP A 28 3.66 -0.98 16.46
CA ASP A 28 4.23 0.18 17.15
C ASP A 28 5.04 1.11 16.22
N LYS A 29 5.04 0.84 14.91
CA LYS A 29 5.79 1.60 13.90
C LYS A 29 4.88 2.42 12.99
N VAL A 30 5.44 3.52 12.49
CA VAL A 30 4.79 4.43 11.55
C VAL A 30 5.71 4.62 10.35
N TYR A 31 5.17 4.38 9.17
CA TYR A 31 5.86 4.56 7.89
C TYR A 31 5.25 5.75 7.16
N ALA A 32 6.07 6.51 6.46
CA ALA A 32 5.55 7.36 5.41
C ALA A 32 4.91 6.48 4.33
N ILE A 33 3.84 6.97 3.71
CA ILE A 33 3.25 6.35 2.53
C ILE A 33 3.01 7.41 1.47
N ASN A 34 3.27 7.03 0.23
CA ASN A 34 3.08 7.86 -0.95
C ASN A 34 2.39 7.03 -2.04
N ILE A 35 1.27 7.55 -2.57
CA ILE A 35 0.47 6.93 -3.62
C ILE A 35 0.35 7.93 -4.76
N GLN A 36 0.89 7.59 -5.92
CA GLN A 36 1.01 8.51 -7.05
C GLN A 36 0.60 7.85 -8.37
N TYR A 37 0.21 8.69 -9.33
CA TYR A 37 0.11 8.29 -10.72
C TYR A 37 1.48 7.80 -11.23
N GLY A 38 1.49 6.67 -11.92
CA GLY A 38 2.72 6.13 -12.49
C GLY A 38 2.59 4.71 -12.98
N ARG A 39 3.73 4.15 -13.39
CA ARG A 39 3.83 2.74 -13.76
C ARG A 39 3.54 1.88 -12.54
N LYS A 40 2.69 0.87 -12.73
CA LYS A 40 2.28 -0.10 -11.72
C LYS A 40 3.45 -0.72 -10.95
N GLU A 41 3.76 -0.18 -9.78
CA GLU A 41 4.86 -0.59 -8.91
C GLU A 41 4.49 -0.43 -7.44
N PHE A 42 4.98 -1.35 -6.60
CA PHE A 42 4.82 -1.30 -5.15
C PHE A 42 6.16 -1.52 -4.47
N MET A 43 6.53 -0.61 -3.58
CA MET A 43 7.79 -0.67 -2.82
C MET A 43 7.51 -0.59 -1.33
N LEU A 44 8.19 -1.44 -0.57
CA LEU A 44 8.09 -1.52 0.88
C LEU A 44 9.46 -1.32 1.53
N PRO A 45 9.52 -0.74 2.74
CA PRO A 45 10.68 -0.85 3.61
C PRO A 45 11.10 -2.31 3.78
N GLU A 46 12.40 -2.59 3.81
CA GLU A 46 12.94 -3.96 3.85
C GLU A 46 12.35 -4.79 5.01
N GLU A 47 12.16 -4.16 6.16
CA GLU A 47 11.60 -4.81 7.36
C GLU A 47 10.13 -5.21 7.25
N LEU A 48 9.39 -4.65 6.29
CA LEU A 48 8.01 -5.05 5.99
C LEU A 48 7.96 -6.12 4.89
N LEU A 49 9.07 -6.40 4.20
CA LEU A 49 9.09 -7.42 3.17
C LEU A 49 9.15 -8.81 3.77
N TYR A 50 8.43 -9.73 3.13
CA TYR A 50 8.58 -11.13 3.41
C TYR A 50 9.63 -11.75 2.48
N HIS A 51 10.67 -12.37 3.06
CA HIS A 51 11.70 -13.05 2.29
C HIS A 51 11.08 -14.04 1.29
N ASN A 52 11.48 -13.88 0.01
CA ASN A 52 11.04 -14.65 -1.18
C ASN A 52 9.71 -14.22 -1.84
N ALA A 53 9.02 -13.19 -1.34
CA ALA A 53 7.86 -12.67 -2.04
C ALA A 53 8.30 -11.76 -3.20
N ASN A 54 7.82 -12.05 -4.41
CA ASN A 54 8.07 -11.23 -5.60
C ASN A 54 6.83 -10.44 -6.02
N GLU A 55 5.66 -10.88 -5.56
CA GLU A 55 4.38 -10.25 -5.84
C GLU A 55 3.58 -10.05 -4.55
N VAL A 56 2.69 -9.05 -4.59
CA VAL A 56 1.71 -8.81 -3.54
C VAL A 56 0.36 -8.51 -4.14
N ILE A 57 -0.69 -8.87 -3.40
CA ILE A 57 -2.04 -8.34 -3.60
C ILE A 57 -2.27 -7.33 -2.48
N ILE A 58 -2.59 -6.08 -2.84
CA ILE A 58 -3.07 -5.10 -1.87
C ILE A 58 -4.59 -5.06 -1.92
N HIS A 59 -5.20 -4.98 -0.75
CA HIS A 59 -6.61 -4.66 -0.58
C HIS A 59 -6.71 -3.37 0.21
N LEU A 60 -7.33 -2.35 -0.38
CA LEU A 60 -7.59 -1.07 0.26
C LEU A 60 -9.06 -1.01 0.67
N TYR A 61 -9.30 -0.57 1.90
CA TYR A 61 -10.64 -0.42 2.47
C TYR A 61 -10.86 1.03 2.87
N THR A 62 -12.02 1.57 2.51
CA THR A 62 -12.45 2.92 2.90
C THR A 62 -13.45 2.86 4.04
N ASP A 63 -13.73 4.01 4.68
CA ASP A 63 -14.72 4.10 5.77
C ASP A 63 -16.14 3.71 5.33
N SER A 64 -16.50 3.91 4.06
CA SER A 64 -17.78 3.45 3.50
C SER A 64 -17.88 1.93 3.31
N GLY A 65 -16.78 1.19 3.55
CA GLY A 65 -16.69 -0.25 3.32
C GLY A 65 -16.36 -0.63 1.87
N LYS A 66 -16.05 0.34 1.00
CA LYS A 66 -15.57 0.07 -0.36
C LYS A 66 -14.24 -0.67 -0.30
N LYS A 67 -14.13 -1.76 -1.05
CA LYS A 67 -12.88 -2.51 -1.24
C LYS A 67 -12.32 -2.27 -2.62
N ILE A 68 -11.04 -1.93 -2.70
CA ILE A 68 -10.26 -1.83 -3.94
C ILE A 68 -9.13 -2.86 -3.86
N THR A 69 -8.82 -3.54 -4.95
CA THR A 69 -7.81 -4.61 -4.96
C THR A 69 -6.93 -4.50 -6.18
N ALA A 70 -5.63 -4.62 -5.99
CA ALA A 70 -4.65 -4.58 -7.07
C ALA A 70 -3.43 -5.46 -6.75
N THR A 71 -2.87 -6.07 -7.79
CA THR A 71 -1.68 -6.93 -7.72
C THR A 71 -0.46 -6.20 -8.26
N TYR A 72 0.67 -6.33 -7.58
CA TYR A 72 1.93 -5.68 -7.92
C TYR A 72 3.09 -6.65 -7.83
N ASN A 73 4.13 -6.40 -8.63
CA ASN A 73 5.47 -6.83 -8.26
C ASN A 73 5.93 -5.97 -7.08
N VAL A 74 6.50 -6.60 -6.05
CA VAL A 74 7.01 -5.89 -4.88
C VAL A 74 8.52 -5.72 -4.98
N LYS A 75 9.01 -4.54 -4.60
CA LYS A 75 10.43 -4.22 -4.51
C LYS A 75 10.74 -3.64 -3.12
N VAL A 76 12.01 -3.64 -2.77
CA VAL A 76 12.51 -2.89 -1.60
C VAL A 76 12.50 -1.40 -1.96
N SER A 77 11.93 -0.56 -1.09
CA SER A 77 12.06 0.88 -1.21
C SER A 77 13.47 1.33 -0.82
N ASN A 78 13.99 2.33 -1.53
CA ASN A 78 15.29 2.94 -1.21
C ASN A 78 15.21 3.96 -0.06
N HIS A 79 14.01 4.31 0.35
CA HIS A 79 13.70 5.21 1.45
C HIS A 79 12.85 4.40 2.43
N ASP A 80 12.93 4.62 3.74
CA ASP A 80 12.12 3.89 4.74
C ASP A 80 10.61 4.27 4.65
N MET A 81 10.00 4.06 3.48
CA MET A 81 8.69 4.54 3.05
C MET A 81 7.97 3.47 2.22
N ILE A 82 6.65 3.47 2.30
CA ILE A 82 5.78 2.69 1.41
C ILE A 82 5.46 3.53 0.17
N GLU A 83 5.69 2.99 -1.01
CA GLU A 83 5.45 3.70 -2.27
C GLU A 83 4.55 2.87 -3.18
N VAL A 84 3.49 3.51 -3.67
CA VAL A 84 2.53 2.92 -4.60
C VAL A 84 2.48 3.81 -5.83
N TYR A 85 2.82 3.26 -7.00
CA TYR A 85 2.69 3.94 -8.28
C TYR A 85 1.66 3.20 -9.11
N ASP A 86 0.48 3.79 -9.34
CA ASP A 86 -0.60 3.17 -10.09
C ASP A 86 -1.68 4.20 -10.47
N GLU A 87 -1.86 4.43 -11.77
CA GLU A 87 -2.87 5.35 -12.30
C GLU A 87 -4.31 4.90 -11.97
N ASP A 88 -4.65 3.63 -12.22
CA ASP A 88 -5.98 3.09 -12.00
C ASP A 88 -6.34 3.11 -10.51
N LEU A 89 -5.37 2.77 -9.65
CA LEU A 89 -5.55 2.81 -8.20
C LEU A 89 -5.80 4.23 -7.71
N THR A 90 -4.97 5.18 -8.15
CA THR A 90 -5.04 6.58 -7.70
C THR A 90 -6.40 7.17 -8.05
N ASP A 91 -6.90 6.94 -9.27
CA ASP A 91 -8.26 7.32 -9.68
C ASP A 91 -9.35 6.64 -8.83
N ALA A 92 -9.17 5.35 -8.52
CA ALA A 92 -10.15 4.58 -7.77
C ALA A 92 -10.29 5.04 -6.31
N ILE A 93 -9.20 5.49 -5.68
CA ILE A 93 -9.17 6.01 -4.31
C ILE A 93 -9.35 7.53 -4.23
N ALA A 94 -9.35 8.24 -5.36
CA ALA A 94 -9.39 9.68 -5.34
C ALA A 94 -10.66 10.26 -4.67
N LYS A 95 -11.79 9.57 -4.82
CA LYS A 95 -13.08 10.02 -4.29
C LYS A 95 -13.23 9.76 -2.80
N GLU A 96 -12.48 8.81 -2.27
CA GLU A 96 -12.57 8.36 -0.90
C GLU A 96 -11.26 7.66 -0.52
N LEU A 97 -10.48 8.30 0.35
CA LEU A 97 -9.18 7.79 0.76
C LEU A 97 -9.36 6.52 1.60
N PRO A 98 -8.54 5.49 1.40
CA PRO A 98 -8.59 4.28 2.21
C PRO A 98 -8.04 4.55 3.61
N VAL A 99 -8.62 3.85 4.58
CA VAL A 99 -8.25 3.87 6.00
C VAL A 99 -7.52 2.60 6.43
N GLU A 100 -7.59 1.54 5.62
CA GLU A 100 -6.86 0.28 5.87
C GLU A 100 -6.27 -0.28 4.57
N MET A 101 -5.11 -0.93 4.69
CA MET A 101 -4.47 -1.70 3.63
C MET A 101 -4.10 -3.09 4.16
N LEU A 102 -4.62 -4.14 3.52
CA LEU A 102 -4.14 -5.51 3.70
C LEU A 102 -3.21 -5.87 2.55
N ILE A 103 -1.98 -6.26 2.86
CA ILE A 103 -0.98 -6.74 1.90
C ILE A 103 -0.87 -8.24 2.05
N GLU A 104 -1.20 -8.99 1.00
CA GLU A 104 -1.00 -10.43 0.89
C GLU A 104 0.23 -10.71 0.02
N PHE A 105 1.23 -11.39 0.59
CA PHE A 105 2.45 -11.77 -0.11
C PHE A 105 2.28 -13.11 -0.83
N LEU A 106 2.65 -13.15 -2.11
CA LEU A 106 2.57 -14.34 -2.98
C LEU A 106 3.93 -15.02 -3.16
#